data_AF-A0A2T5HMC6-F1
#
_entry.id   AF-A0A2T5HMC6-F1
#
_cell.length_a   1.000
_cell.length_b   1.000
_cell.length_c   1.000
_cell.angle_alpha   90.00
_cell.angle_beta   90.00
_cell.angle_gamma   90.00
#
_symmetry.space_group_name_H-M   'P 1'
#
loop_
_entity.id
_entity.type
_entity.pdbx_description
1 polymer ?
#
loop_
_entity_poly.entity_id
_entity_poly.type
_entity_poly.pdbx_seq_one_letter_code
_entity_poly.pdbx_strand_id
1 'polypeptide(L)'
;MQTRVAERLGLRSTYIYCDPTDRHPVSPLSGRRAVHVPRALTSFQADNGIVTTSRESQIFARGFFEGYLCDKRVLPRWRLMFFPTEFGTGIMKVQAPWWWYFPYRMTFQPQRLLRPPTLYRSFRLR
;
A
#
# COMPACT_ATOMS: atom_id res chain seq x y z
N MET A 1 -7.14 -18.92 1.31
CA MET A 1 -6.76 -17.61 1.88
C MET A 1 -6.77 -17.68 3.41
N GLN A 2 -7.94 -17.94 4.04
CA GLN A 2 -8.10 -17.91 5.51
C GLN A 2 -7.03 -18.71 6.29
N THR A 3 -6.94 -20.02 6.07
CA THR A 3 -6.02 -20.91 6.79
C THR A 3 -4.55 -20.74 6.40
N ARG A 4 -4.28 -20.34 5.14
CA ARG A 4 -2.93 -20.26 4.59
C ARG A 4 -2.26 -18.90 4.80
N VAL A 5 -3.04 -17.85 5.03
CA VAL A 5 -2.56 -16.46 5.11
C VAL A 5 -3.06 -15.77 6.36
N ALA A 6 -4.37 -15.61 6.51
CA ALA A 6 -4.95 -14.82 7.61
C ALA A 6 -4.62 -15.44 8.97
N GLU A 7 -4.89 -16.73 9.16
CA GLU A 7 -4.60 -17.44 10.42
C GLU A 7 -3.11 -17.47 10.75
N ARG A 8 -2.24 -17.68 9.75
CA ARG A 8 -0.77 -17.70 9.95
C ARG A 8 -0.20 -16.38 10.45
N LEU A 9 -0.82 -15.27 10.06
CA LEU A 9 -0.44 -13.93 10.51
C LEU A 9 -1.29 -13.43 11.68
N GLY A 10 -2.22 -14.25 12.19
CA GLY A 10 -3.13 -13.86 13.26
C GLY A 10 -4.12 -12.75 12.88
N LEU A 11 -4.43 -12.61 11.58
CA LEU A 11 -5.40 -11.63 11.09
C LEU A 11 -6.82 -12.14 11.40
N ARG A 12 -7.57 -11.39 12.20
CA ARG A 12 -8.92 -11.75 12.66
C ARG A 12 -10.02 -11.00 11.92
N SER A 13 -9.70 -9.84 11.37
CA SER A 13 -10.63 -8.96 10.65
C SER A 13 -10.36 -8.95 9.13
N THR A 14 -9.62 -9.95 8.64
CA THR A 14 -9.29 -10.12 7.24
C THR A 14 -9.96 -11.39 6.72
N TYR A 15 -10.80 -11.25 5.71
CA TYR A 15 -11.59 -12.34 5.15
C TYR A 15 -11.97 -12.06 3.69
N ILE A 16 -12.50 -13.08 3.00
CA ILE A 16 -13.08 -12.92 1.66
C ILE A 16 -14.56 -12.60 1.82
N TYR A 17 -15.00 -11.49 1.22
CA TYR A 17 -16.38 -11.06 1.17
C TYR A 17 -17.18 -11.95 0.21
N CYS A 18 -17.94 -12.90 0.78
CA CYS A 18 -18.76 -13.85 0.03
C CYS A 18 -20.26 -13.67 0.26
N ASP A 19 -20.65 -12.94 1.30
CA ASP A 19 -22.05 -12.73 1.67
C ASP A 19 -22.47 -11.30 1.30
N PRO A 20 -23.41 -11.12 0.35
CA PRO A 20 -23.87 -9.80 -0.04
C PRO A 20 -24.72 -9.10 1.04
N THR A 21 -25.14 -9.83 2.08
CA THR A 21 -25.88 -9.29 3.21
C THR A 21 -24.96 -8.78 4.33
N ASP A 22 -23.66 -9.09 4.24
CA ASP A 22 -22.66 -8.62 5.18
C ASP A 22 -22.49 -7.08 5.07
N ARG A 23 -22.71 -6.40 6.21
CA ARG A 23 -22.63 -4.95 6.38
C ARG A 23 -21.44 -4.49 7.23
N HIS A 24 -20.56 -5.40 7.64
CA HIS A 24 -19.35 -5.06 8.38
C HIS A 24 -18.37 -4.19 7.56
N PRO A 25 -18.14 -4.40 6.25
CA PRO A 25 -17.23 -3.56 5.49
C PRO A 25 -17.85 -2.19 5.20
N VAL A 26 -17.00 -1.16 5.24
CA VAL A 26 -17.38 0.18 4.81
C VAL A 26 -17.68 0.18 3.31
N SER A 27 -18.74 0.87 2.90
CA SER A 27 -19.11 0.96 1.48
C SER A 27 -18.02 1.72 0.69
N PRO A 28 -17.59 1.21 -0.48
CA PRO A 28 -16.64 1.90 -1.33
C PRO A 28 -17.19 3.26 -1.79
N LEU A 29 -16.29 4.21 -2.04
CA LEU A 29 -16.66 5.54 -2.51
C LEU A 29 -16.30 5.70 -3.99
N SER A 30 -17.21 6.25 -4.77
CA SER A 30 -16.93 6.82 -6.10
C SER A 30 -16.98 8.34 -5.98
N GLY A 31 -15.80 8.96 -5.94
CA GLY A 31 -15.66 10.36 -5.55
C GLY A 31 -16.15 10.58 -4.12
N ARG A 32 -17.21 11.39 -3.95
CA ARG A 32 -17.85 11.66 -2.64
C ARG A 32 -19.07 10.79 -2.36
N ARG A 33 -19.47 9.93 -3.29
CA ARG A 33 -20.70 9.13 -3.19
C ARG A 33 -20.38 7.72 -2.72
N ALA A 34 -21.09 7.26 -1.69
CA ALA A 34 -21.07 5.85 -1.30
C ALA A 34 -21.71 4.98 -2.39
N VAL A 35 -21.01 3.93 -2.79
CA VAL A 35 -21.43 2.97 -3.81
C VAL A 35 -21.77 1.67 -3.10
N HIS A 36 -23.02 1.22 -3.24
CA HIS A 36 -23.48 -0.03 -2.65
C HIS A 36 -23.62 -1.09 -3.74
N VAL A 37 -22.58 -1.93 -3.88
CA VAL A 37 -22.50 -2.98 -4.92
C VAL A 37 -22.11 -4.35 -4.35
N PRO A 38 -22.83 -4.86 -3.33
CA PRO A 38 -22.44 -6.08 -2.61
C PRO A 38 -22.34 -7.30 -3.53
N ARG A 39 -23.28 -7.45 -4.48
CA ARG A 39 -23.26 -8.55 -5.47
C ARG A 39 -22.02 -8.55 -6.36
N ALA A 40 -21.55 -7.36 -6.76
CA ALA A 40 -20.34 -7.25 -7.55
C ALA A 40 -19.12 -7.64 -6.70
N LEU A 41 -19.02 -7.12 -5.48
CA LEU A 41 -17.92 -7.46 -4.56
C LEU A 41 -17.84 -8.97 -4.29
N THR A 42 -18.98 -9.63 -4.07
CA THR A 42 -19.02 -11.10 -3.88
C THR A 42 -18.57 -11.89 -5.10
N SER A 43 -18.69 -11.35 -6.31
CA SER A 43 -18.24 -12.04 -7.54
C SER A 43 -16.73 -11.99 -7.75
N PHE A 44 -16.02 -10.99 -7.20
CA PHE A 44 -14.58 -10.84 -7.41
C PHE A 44 -13.73 -11.68 -6.46
N GLN A 45 -14.26 -12.12 -5.31
CA GLN A 45 -13.60 -13.03 -4.36
C GLN A 45 -12.10 -12.77 -4.14
N ALA A 46 -11.21 -13.56 -4.76
CA ALA A 46 -9.76 -13.45 -4.59
C ALA A 46 -9.13 -12.27 -5.37
N ASP A 47 -9.78 -11.76 -6.42
CA ASP A 47 -9.25 -10.68 -7.24
C ASP A 47 -9.44 -9.32 -6.57
N ASN A 48 -10.63 -9.06 -5.99
CA ASN A 48 -10.95 -7.79 -5.32
C ASN A 48 -11.97 -7.90 -4.17
N GLY A 49 -12.26 -9.12 -3.71
CA GLY A 49 -13.26 -9.38 -2.66
C GLY A 49 -12.66 -9.52 -1.26
N ILE A 50 -11.39 -9.18 -1.03
CA ILE A 50 -10.79 -9.25 0.31
C ILE A 50 -11.15 -7.99 1.10
N VAL A 51 -11.71 -8.19 2.29
CA VAL A 51 -11.93 -7.14 3.28
C VAL A 51 -10.84 -7.25 4.34
N THR A 52 -10.26 -6.12 4.73
CA THR A 52 -9.22 -6.03 5.76
C THR A 52 -9.27 -4.68 6.45
N THR A 53 -8.57 -4.55 7.58
CA THR A 53 -8.37 -3.28 8.27
C THR A 53 -7.00 -2.71 7.93
N SER A 54 -6.82 -1.39 8.07
CA SER A 54 -5.51 -0.76 7.84
C SER A 54 -4.41 -1.30 8.75
N ARG A 55 -4.76 -1.76 9.95
CA ARG A 55 -3.81 -2.37 10.89
C ARG A 55 -3.34 -3.74 10.39
N GLU A 56 -4.29 -4.58 9.98
CA GLU A 56 -3.98 -5.93 9.49
C GLU A 56 -3.30 -5.91 8.12
N SER A 57 -3.59 -4.92 7.27
CA SER A 57 -2.89 -4.76 6.00
C SER A 57 -1.40 -4.44 6.17
N GLN A 58 -1.04 -3.67 7.20
CA GLN A 58 0.38 -3.43 7.55
C GLN A 58 1.07 -4.71 8.04
N ILE A 59 0.39 -5.52 8.87
CA ILE A 59 0.92 -6.81 9.33
C ILE A 59 1.13 -7.75 8.14
N PHE A 60 0.15 -7.80 7.23
CA PHE A 60 0.26 -8.57 5.99
C PHE A 60 1.45 -8.11 5.13
N ALA A 61 1.58 -6.81 4.87
CA ALA A 61 2.66 -6.27 4.07
C ALA A 61 4.03 -6.64 4.67
N ARG A 62 4.19 -6.49 5.98
CA ARG A 62 5.41 -6.89 6.69
C ARG A 62 5.68 -8.39 6.57
N GLY A 63 4.69 -9.22 6.87
CA GLY A 63 4.80 -10.68 6.78
C GLY A 63 5.11 -11.19 5.38
N PHE A 64 4.57 -10.53 4.35
CA PHE A 64 4.84 -10.83 2.95
C PHE A 64 6.29 -10.49 2.57
N PHE A 65 6.75 -9.26 2.83
CA PHE A 65 8.09 -8.82 2.41
C PHE A 65 9.23 -9.38 3.27
N GLU A 66 9.00 -9.65 4.56
CA GLU A 66 10.00 -10.27 5.43
C GLU A 66 10.17 -11.77 5.18
N GLY A 67 9.24 -12.40 4.45
CA GLY A 67 9.31 -13.80 4.03
C GLY A 67 8.61 -14.79 4.97
N TYR A 68 7.72 -14.32 5.85
CA TYR A 68 6.93 -15.20 6.73
C TYR A 68 5.84 -15.96 5.98
N LEU A 69 5.28 -15.35 4.93
CA LEU A 69 4.23 -15.97 4.10
C LEU A 69 4.77 -16.65 2.85
N CYS A 70 5.83 -16.10 2.27
CA CYS A 70 6.43 -16.60 1.04
C CYS A 70 7.91 -16.83 1.28
N ASP A 71 8.38 -18.04 1.04
CA ASP A 71 9.82 -18.27 0.93
C ASP A 71 10.35 -17.37 -0.19
N LYS A 72 11.43 -16.62 0.09
CA LYS A 72 12.09 -15.73 -0.86
C LYS A 72 12.54 -16.46 -2.13
N ARG A 73 12.64 -17.79 -2.09
CA ARG A 73 12.95 -18.64 -3.26
C ARG A 73 11.75 -18.89 -4.16
N VAL A 74 10.54 -18.67 -3.67
CA VAL A 74 9.26 -18.84 -4.39
C VAL A 74 8.77 -17.48 -4.94
N LEU A 75 9.67 -16.50 -5.04
CA LEU A 75 9.35 -15.23 -5.69
C LEU A 75 8.81 -15.49 -7.10
N PRO A 76 7.79 -14.72 -7.52
CA PRO A 76 7.15 -14.96 -8.79
C PRO A 76 8.15 -14.79 -9.94
N ARG A 77 7.98 -15.63 -10.97
CA ARG A 77 8.74 -15.49 -12.21
C ARG A 77 8.38 -14.14 -12.85
N TRP A 78 9.32 -13.21 -12.76
CA TRP A 78 9.16 -11.87 -13.34
C TRP A 78 9.06 -11.94 -14.85
N ARG A 79 8.02 -11.31 -15.41
CA ARG A 79 7.86 -11.10 -16.85
C ARG A 79 7.87 -9.61 -17.12
N LEU A 80 8.74 -9.19 -18.03
CA LEU A 80 8.76 -7.81 -18.51
C LEU A 80 7.43 -7.50 -19.19
N MET A 81 6.77 -6.43 -18.76
CA MET A 81 5.55 -5.95 -19.42
C MET A 81 5.88 -4.77 -20.34
N PHE A 82 6.52 -3.74 -19.79
CA PHE A 82 7.06 -2.59 -20.52
C PHE A 82 8.20 -2.01 -19.70
N PHE A 83 9.26 -1.47 -20.30
CA PHE A 83 10.35 -0.88 -19.53
C PHE A 83 9.85 0.36 -18.75
N PRO A 84 10.12 0.50 -17.42
CA PRO A 84 10.96 -0.32 -16.53
C PRO A 84 10.19 -1.24 -15.55
N THR A 85 9.04 -1.74 -15.99
CA THR A 85 8.04 -2.49 -15.20
C THR A 85 8.03 -3.99 -15.51
N GLU A 86 8.12 -4.78 -14.46
CA GLU A 86 8.00 -6.25 -14.49
C GLU A 86 6.79 -6.68 -13.67
N PHE A 87 6.06 -7.67 -14.18
CA PHE A 87 4.96 -8.30 -13.46
C PHE A 87 5.34 -9.69 -12.96
N GLY A 88 5.08 -9.92 -11.68
CA GLY A 88 5.02 -11.23 -11.05
C GLY A 88 3.57 -11.58 -10.71
N THR A 89 3.35 -12.78 -10.20
CA THR A 89 2.04 -13.23 -9.71
C THR A 89 1.55 -12.30 -8.60
N GLY A 90 0.54 -11.47 -8.90
CA GLY A 90 -0.09 -10.56 -7.95
C GLY A 90 0.75 -9.37 -7.49
N ILE A 91 1.97 -9.20 -8.01
CA ILE A 91 2.86 -8.08 -7.65
C ILE A 91 3.50 -7.45 -8.88
N MET A 92 3.60 -6.13 -8.86
CA MET A 92 4.28 -5.36 -9.89
C MET A 92 5.57 -4.79 -9.29
N LYS A 93 6.67 -4.91 -10.03
CA LYS A 93 7.98 -4.35 -9.68
C LYS A 93 8.34 -3.29 -10.72
N VAL A 94 8.73 -2.12 -10.24
CA VAL A 94 9.19 -1.01 -11.08
C VAL A 94 10.63 -0.69 -10.68
N GLN A 95 11.57 -0.80 -11.62
CA GLN A 95 12.97 -0.46 -11.39
C GLN A 95 13.29 0.86 -12.08
N ALA A 96 12.93 1.96 -11.43
CA ALA A 96 13.20 3.28 -11.97
C ALA A 96 14.71 3.50 -12.17
N PRO A 97 15.14 3.91 -13.37
CA PRO A 97 16.54 4.24 -13.62
C PRO A 97 17.00 5.43 -12.78
N TRP A 98 18.28 5.45 -12.40
CA TRP A 98 18.84 6.49 -11.54
C TRP A 98 18.69 7.90 -12.14
N TRP A 99 18.71 8.04 -13.48
CA TRP A 99 18.59 9.33 -14.17
C TRP A 99 17.18 9.94 -14.08
N TRP A 100 16.13 9.18 -13.79
CA TRP A 100 14.80 9.73 -13.51
C TRP A 100 14.75 10.52 -12.20
N TYR A 101 15.60 10.17 -11.24
CA TYR A 101 15.69 10.86 -9.95
C TYR A 101 16.64 12.07 -9.97
N PHE A 102 17.47 12.18 -11.01
CA PHE A 102 18.43 13.27 -11.19
C PHE A 102 17.82 14.68 -11.07
N PRO A 103 16.69 15.03 -11.73
CA PRO A 103 16.10 16.36 -11.60
C PRO A 103 15.60 16.67 -10.18
N TYR A 104 15.05 15.69 -9.45
CA TYR A 104 14.59 15.87 -8.06
C TYR A 104 15.76 16.01 -7.08
N ARG A 105 16.89 15.35 -7.35
CA ARG A 105 18.12 15.46 -6.54
C ARG A 105 18.89 16.75 -6.82
N MET A 106 18.76 17.31 -8.03
CA MET A 106 19.33 18.58 -8.45
C MET A 106 18.39 19.77 -8.27
N THR A 107 17.18 19.58 -7.71
CA THR A 107 16.35 20.72 -7.32
C THR A 107 17.03 21.43 -6.15
N PHE A 108 17.97 22.31 -6.48
CA PHE A 108 18.55 23.28 -5.58
C PHE A 108 17.37 23.99 -4.92
N GLN A 109 17.26 23.94 -3.59
CA GLN A 109 16.31 24.78 -2.85
C GLN A 109 17.03 26.09 -2.51
N PRO A 110 17.04 27.12 -3.39
CA PRO A 110 17.72 28.39 -3.10
C PRO A 110 17.12 29.07 -1.86
N GLN A 111 15.87 28.74 -1.51
CA GLN A 111 15.19 29.21 -0.31
C GLN A 111 15.90 28.82 1.00
N ARG A 112 16.74 27.78 0.99
CA ARG A 112 17.52 27.36 2.17
C ARG A 112 18.81 28.16 2.35
N LEU A 113 19.32 28.78 1.28
CA LEU A 113 20.48 29.68 1.30
C LEU A 113 20.09 31.12 1.67
N LEU A 114 18.86 31.51 1.35
CA LEU A 114 18.32 32.86 1.57
C LEU A 114 17.48 33.00 2.85
N ARG A 115 17.41 31.98 3.71
CA ARG A 115 16.82 32.17 5.05
C ARG A 115 17.80 33.01 5.89
N PRO A 116 17.47 34.26 6.24
CA PRO A 116 18.29 35.00 7.18
C PRO A 116 18.32 34.22 8.50
N PRO A 117 19.45 34.23 9.24
CA PRO A 117 19.47 33.64 10.56
C PRO A 117 18.39 34.33 11.38
N THR A 118 17.48 33.54 11.94
CA THR A 118 16.46 34.02 12.87
C THR A 118 17.21 34.66 14.05
N LEU A 119 17.29 36.00 14.08
CA LEU A 119 17.76 36.74 15.24
C LEU A 119 16.78 36.45 16.38
N TYR A 120 17.20 35.60 17.31
CA TYR A 120 16.50 35.40 18.58
C TYR A 120 16.49 36.74 19.31
N ARG A 121 15.40 37.50 19.16
CA ARG A 121 15.15 38.69 19.96
C ARG A 121 14.80 38.20 21.36
N SER A 122 15.78 38.23 22.25
CA SER A 122 15.59 37.89 23.66
C SER A 122 14.55 38.84 24.26
N PHE A 123 13.35 38.33 24.52
CA PHE A 123 12.38 39.00 25.36
C PHE A 123 12.91 38.97 26.80
N ARG A 124 13.43 40.11 27.24
CA ARG A 124 13.73 40.37 28.65
C ARG A 124 12.42 40.72 29.33
N LEU A 125 11.83 39.76 30.06
CA LEU A 125 10.69 40.01 30.95
C LEU A 125 11.19 40.91 32.10
N ARG A 126 10.46 42.00 32.34
CA ARG A 126 10.42 42.74 33.61
C ARG A 126 9.03 42.55 34.18
#